data_AF-A0A7C7GG72-F1
#
_entry.id   AF-A0A7C7GG72-F1
#
_cell.length_a   1.000
_cell.length_b   1.000
_cell.length_c   1.000
_cell.angle_alpha   90.00
_cell.angle_beta   90.00
_cell.angle_gamma   90.00
#
_symmetry.space_group_name_H-M   'P 1'
#
loop_
_entity.id
_entity.type
_entity.pdbx_description
1 polymer ?
#
loop_
_entity_poly.entity_id
_entity_poly.type
_entity_poly.pdbx_seq_one_letter_code
_entity_poly.pdbx_strand_id
1 'polypeptide(L)'
;PNRYYYRSDHYNFAKHGVPVIFYFAGMHEDWHQPTDTIDKINFDKIERVAKLVYLTGWGMANRGGNSWEQNLNSEFQPEIPLHIKY
;
A
#
# COMPACT_ATOMS: atom_id res chain seq x y z
N PRO A 1 -0.10 -8.12 -24.16
CA PRO A 1 -0.21 -8.36 -22.70
C PRO A 1 -1.10 -7.29 -22.00
N ASN A 2 -1.70 -7.58 -20.83
CA ASN A 2 -2.86 -6.87 -20.24
C ASN A 2 -2.65 -5.42 -19.70
N ARG A 3 -1.42 -4.89 -19.72
CA ARG A 3 -1.07 -3.47 -19.41
C ARG A 3 -1.66 -2.89 -18.10
N TYR A 4 -1.77 -3.68 -17.03
CA TYR A 4 -2.42 -3.29 -15.77
C TYR A 4 -1.88 -2.00 -15.13
N TYR A 5 -0.57 -1.75 -15.22
CA TYR A 5 0.07 -0.55 -14.70
C TYR A 5 -0.57 0.75 -15.22
N TYR A 6 -1.16 0.72 -16.42
CA TYR A 6 -1.74 1.90 -17.07
C TYR A 6 -3.24 2.09 -16.79
N ARG A 7 -3.86 1.21 -16.00
CA ARG A 7 -5.33 1.07 -15.90
C ARG A 7 -5.90 1.48 -14.53
N SER A 8 -5.13 2.25 -13.74
CA SER A 8 -5.53 2.74 -12.43
C SER A 8 -4.93 4.14 -12.19
N ASP A 9 -5.45 4.88 -11.23
CA ASP A 9 -5.19 6.32 -11.05
C ASP A 9 -3.72 6.66 -10.79
N HIS A 10 -2.97 5.76 -10.15
CA HIS A 10 -1.54 5.93 -9.87
C HIS A 10 -0.73 6.25 -11.14
N TYR A 11 -1.14 5.77 -12.31
CA TYR A 11 -0.44 6.02 -13.57
C TYR A 11 -0.38 7.51 -13.92
N ASN A 12 -1.41 8.29 -13.58
CA ASN A 12 -1.44 9.72 -13.86
C ASN A 12 -0.38 10.50 -13.07
N PHE A 13 0.10 9.96 -11.95
CA PHE A 13 1.24 10.50 -11.20
C PHE A 13 2.57 9.97 -11.78
N ALA A 14 2.64 8.66 -12.02
CA ALA A 14 3.85 8.01 -12.53
C ALA A 14 4.32 8.58 -13.88
N LYS A 15 3.40 8.87 -14.79
CA LYS A 15 3.73 9.45 -16.11
C LYS A 15 4.39 10.84 -16.03
N HIS A 16 4.29 11.51 -14.87
CA HIS A 16 4.92 12.79 -14.58
C HIS A 16 6.12 12.65 -13.63
N GLY A 17 6.67 11.45 -13.45
CA GLY A 17 7.87 11.21 -12.66
C GLY A 17 7.67 11.21 -11.14
N VAL A 18 6.42 11.27 -10.66
CA VAL A 18 6.11 11.13 -9.24
C VAL A 18 6.24 9.65 -8.85
N PRO A 19 7.03 9.29 -7.81
CA PRO A 19 7.13 7.92 -7.33
C PRO A 19 5.78 7.39 -6.82
N VAL A 20 5.45 6.16 -7.19
CA VAL A 20 4.19 5.51 -6.80
C VAL A 20 4.42 4.10 -6.31
N ILE A 21 3.55 3.65 -5.41
CA ILE A 21 3.39 2.24 -5.05
C ILE A 21 1.95 1.86 -5.41
N PHE A 22 1.77 0.76 -6.15
CA PHE A 22 0.46 0.27 -6.57
C PHE A 22 0.14 -1.07 -5.89
N TYR A 23 -0.71 -1.04 -4.87
CA TYR A 23 -1.21 -2.23 -4.19
C TYR A 23 -2.36 -2.85 -4.99
N PHE A 24 -2.09 -3.96 -5.67
CA PHE A 24 -3.05 -4.60 -6.56
C PHE A 24 -3.07 -6.11 -6.34
N ALA A 25 -4.28 -6.67 -6.18
CA ALA A 25 -4.48 -8.10 -5.92
C ALA A 25 -4.55 -8.96 -7.21
N GLY A 26 -4.46 -8.35 -8.39
CA GLY A 26 -4.67 -9.05 -9.66
C GLY A 26 -6.12 -8.97 -10.15
N MET A 27 -6.40 -9.64 -11.26
CA MET A 27 -7.76 -9.86 -11.73
C MET A 27 -8.38 -11.09 -11.05
N HIS A 28 -9.71 -11.09 -10.94
CA HIS A 28 -10.50 -12.24 -10.51
C HIS A 28 -11.64 -12.48 -11.50
N GLU A 29 -12.27 -13.66 -11.41
CA GLU A 29 -13.29 -14.14 -12.34
C GLU A 29 -14.52 -13.22 -12.40
N ASP A 30 -14.84 -12.58 -11.29
CA ASP A 30 -15.99 -11.67 -11.16
C ASP A 30 -15.71 -10.21 -11.56
N TRP A 31 -14.51 -9.89 -12.04
CA TRP A 31 -14.16 -8.51 -12.35
C TRP A 31 -15.08 -7.88 -13.41
N HIS A 32 -15.60 -6.68 -13.12
CA HIS A 32 -16.61 -5.98 -13.93
C HIS A 32 -17.91 -6.78 -14.15
N GLN A 33 -18.22 -7.73 -13.26
CA GLN A 33 -19.48 -8.47 -13.28
C GLN A 33 -20.35 -8.08 -12.07
N PRO A 34 -21.69 -8.19 -12.17
CA PRO A 34 -22.59 -8.00 -11.02
C PRO A 34 -22.34 -8.98 -9.87
N THR A 35 -21.58 -10.06 -10.11
CA THR A 35 -21.19 -11.06 -9.12
C THR A 35 -19.96 -10.68 -8.30
N ASP A 36 -19.40 -9.48 -8.49
CA ASP A 36 -18.38 -8.89 -7.61
C ASP A 36 -19.04 -8.37 -6.32
N THR A 37 -19.30 -9.28 -5.40
CA THR A 37 -20.15 -9.07 -4.22
C THR A 37 -19.41 -9.29 -2.89
N ILE A 38 -19.96 -8.72 -1.82
CA ILE A 38 -19.36 -8.68 -0.48
C ILE A 38 -19.00 -10.05 0.09
N ASP A 39 -19.77 -11.09 -0.22
CA ASP A 39 -19.57 -12.47 0.25
C ASP A 39 -18.25 -13.08 -0.25
N LYS A 40 -17.64 -12.50 -1.29
CA LYS A 40 -16.36 -12.93 -1.85
C LYS A 40 -15.15 -12.19 -1.27
N ILE A 41 -15.39 -11.22 -0.39
CA ILE A 41 -14.32 -10.44 0.23
C ILE A 41 -13.58 -11.30 1.27
N ASN A 42 -12.25 -11.40 1.10
CA ASN A 42 -11.38 -11.90 2.15
C ASN A 42 -11.00 -10.74 3.09
N PHE A 43 -11.78 -10.59 4.17
CA PHE A 43 -11.61 -9.49 5.14
C PHE A 43 -10.24 -9.53 5.83
N ASP A 44 -9.74 -10.70 6.23
CA ASP A 44 -8.42 -10.85 6.85
C ASP A 44 -7.29 -10.35 5.93
N LYS A 45 -7.40 -10.61 4.62
CA LYS A 45 -6.45 -10.12 3.63
C LYS A 45 -6.52 -8.60 3.51
N ILE A 46 -7.73 -8.03 3.41
CA ILE A 46 -7.91 -6.57 3.29
C ILE A 46 -7.36 -5.86 4.54
N GLU A 47 -7.60 -6.40 5.73
CA GLU A 47 -7.05 -5.85 6.98
C GLU A 47 -5.52 -5.79 6.94
N ARG A 48 -4.86 -6.88 6.55
CA ARG A 48 -3.39 -6.94 6.43
C ARG A 48 -2.87 -5.93 5.40
N VAL A 49 -3.54 -5.79 4.26
CA VAL A 49 -3.17 -4.82 3.23
C VAL A 49 -3.38 -3.39 3.73
N ALA A 50 -4.49 -3.10 4.43
CA ALA A 50 -4.75 -1.79 5.00
C ALA A 50 -3.68 -1.41 6.03
N LYS A 51 -3.32 -2.33 6.93
CA LYS A 51 -2.20 -2.16 7.88
C LYS A 51 -0.88 -1.89 7.13
N LEU A 52 -0.56 -2.65 6.08
CA LEU A 52 0.64 -2.43 5.26
C LEU A 52 0.67 -1.04 4.62
N VAL A 53 -0.42 -0.61 3.97
CA VAL A 53 -0.51 0.71 3.31
C VAL A 53 -0.34 1.82 4.34
N TYR A 54 -1.03 1.71 5.48
CA TYR A 54 -0.91 2.67 6.57
C TYR A 54 0.53 2.77 7.08
N LEU A 55 1.15 1.63 7.43
CA LEU A 55 2.51 1.60 7.97
C LEU A 55 3.55 2.12 6.97
N THR A 56 3.34 1.88 5.68
CA THR A 56 4.18 2.42 4.62
C THR A 56 4.10 3.96 4.60
N GLY A 57 2.89 4.52 4.58
CA GLY A 57 2.69 5.97 4.61
C GLY A 57 3.19 6.61 5.91
N TRP A 58 2.89 6.00 7.06
CA TRP A 58 3.35 6.45 8.37
C TRP A 58 4.88 6.46 8.47
N GLY A 59 5.53 5.38 8.06
CA GLY A 59 6.98 5.29 8.05
C GLY A 59 7.62 6.34 7.14
N MET A 60 7.01 6.64 5.99
CA MET A 60 7.50 7.70 5.11
C MET A 60 7.30 9.11 5.70
N ALA A 61 6.13 9.39 6.28
CA ALA A 61 5.79 10.69 6.86
C ALA A 61 6.63 11.03 8.10
N ASN A 62 6.99 10.01 8.89
CA ASN A 62 7.73 10.18 10.15
C ASN A 62 9.23 9.93 10.02
N ARG A 63 9.75 9.74 8.79
CA ARG A 63 11.19 9.83 8.51
C ARG A 63 11.65 11.29 8.58
N GLY A 64 11.57 11.91 9.77
CA GLY A 64 11.97 13.29 10.02
C GLY A 64 13.31 13.35 10.76
N GLY A 65 14.39 13.56 10.03
CA GLY A 65 15.72 13.82 10.57
C GLY A 65 16.82 13.54 9.55
N ASN A 66 17.43 14.59 9.01
CA ASN A 66 18.54 14.51 8.07
C ASN A 66 19.68 13.67 8.65
N SER A 67 19.82 12.43 8.18
CA SER A 67 21.11 11.80 7.96
C SER A 67 20.87 10.48 7.23
N TRP A 68 21.38 10.40 6.01
CA TRP A 68 21.57 9.13 5.31
C TRP A 68 22.57 8.20 6.05
N GLU A 69 23.10 8.63 7.20
CA GLU A 69 24.07 7.93 8.03
C GLU A 69 23.48 7.31 9.33
N GLN A 70 22.33 7.76 9.85
CA GLN A 70 21.84 7.27 11.16
C GLN A 70 21.02 5.97 11.13
N ASN A 71 20.63 5.45 9.96
CA ASN A 71 19.59 4.40 9.87
C ASN A 71 20.06 3.00 9.46
N LEU A 72 21.37 2.72 9.42
CA LEU A 72 21.82 1.33 9.26
C LEU A 72 21.93 0.59 10.61
N ASN A 73 22.04 1.31 11.73
CA ASN A 73 22.19 0.74 13.08
C ASN A 73 21.29 1.36 14.16
N SER A 74 20.44 2.36 13.86
CA SER A 74 19.48 2.85 14.84
C SER A 74 18.16 2.12 14.69
N GLU A 75 17.65 1.60 15.81
CA GLU A 75 16.32 1.02 15.94
C GLU A 75 15.24 2.10 15.80
N PHE A 76 15.16 2.78 14.66
CA PHE A 76 14.01 3.60 14.35
C PHE A 76 12.80 2.69 14.12
N GLN A 77 12.19 2.30 15.23
CA GLN A 77 10.88 1.68 15.31
C GLN A 77 9.90 2.85 15.49
N PRO A 78 9.23 3.34 14.43
CA PRO A 78 8.16 4.29 14.65
C PRO A 78 7.17 3.66 15.64
N GLU A 79 6.76 4.40 16.67
CA GLU A 79 5.74 3.92 17.61
C GLU A 79 4.43 3.73 16.85
N ILE A 80 4.18 2.51 16.39
CA ILE A 80 2.92 2.14 15.75
C ILE A 80 1.85 2.17 16.83
N PRO A 81 0.76 2.94 16.66
CA PRO A 81 -0.34 2.95 17.60
C PRO A 81 -0.82 1.52 17.92
N LEU A 82 -1.05 1.21 19.20
CA LEU A 82 -1.38 -0.15 19.64
C LEU A 82 -2.60 -0.75 18.93
N HIS A 83 -3.58 0.08 18.56
CA HIS A 83 -4.78 -0.33 17.81
C HIS A 83 -4.51 -0.73 16.34
N ILE A 84 -3.28 -0.55 15.86
CA ILE A 84 -2.82 -0.93 14.51
C ILE A 84 -1.91 -2.16 14.58
N LYS A 85 -1.25 -2.40 15.73
CA LYS A 85 -0.37 -3.55 15.95
C LYS A 85 -1.12 -4.88 16.05
N TYR A 86 -2.32 -4.87 16.59
CA TYR A 86 -3.13 -6.07 16.85
C TYR A 86 -4.40 -6.01 16.04
#